data_AF-A0A0P1ML70-F1
#
_entry.id   AF-A0A0P1ML70-F1
#
_cell.length_a   1.000
_cell.length_b   1.000
_cell.length_c   1.000
_cell.angle_alpha   90.00
_cell.angle_beta   90.00
_cell.angle_gamma   90.00
#
_symmetry.space_group_name_H-M   'P 1'
#
loop_
_entity.id
_entity.type
_entity.pdbx_description
1 polymer ?
#
loop_
_entity_poly.entity_id
_entity_poly.type
_entity_poly.pdbx_seq_one_letter_code
_entity_poly.pdbx_strand_id
1 'polypeptide(L)'
;MASVVCKIMVYTSDMKFAERISKIFRGDGYMLKVFELFSEVVETLQRELYDVLIVETEFMSEMSDLLKIADNILLGIPIIVASGENGFRVENGNYSKFYFINKFASEEEWKNVIWLAISENYVITNGGN
;
A
#
# COMPACT_ATOMS: atom_id res chain seq x y z
N MET A 1 -6.81 15.60 20.96
CA MET A 1 -6.54 15.46 19.51
C MET A 1 -6.58 13.98 19.21
N ALA A 2 -7.47 13.52 18.34
CA ALA A 2 -7.41 12.13 17.87
C ALA A 2 -6.14 12.00 17.02
N SER A 3 -5.16 11.22 17.49
CA SER A 3 -4.05 10.80 16.64
C SER A 3 -4.66 9.95 15.51
N VAL A 4 -4.56 10.40 14.26
CA VAL A 4 -5.03 9.62 13.12
C VAL A 4 -3.98 8.54 12.87
N VAL A 5 -4.32 7.30 13.21
CA VAL A 5 -3.46 6.13 12.98
C VAL A 5 -3.61 5.69 11.52
N CYS A 6 -2.51 5.61 10.78
CA CYS A 6 -2.49 5.10 9.41
C CYS A 6 -2.63 3.57 9.40
N LYS A 7 -3.68 3.06 8.78
CA LYS A 7 -4.00 1.64 8.65
C LYS A 7 -3.40 1.08 7.36
N ILE A 8 -2.41 0.21 7.50
CA ILE A 8 -1.70 -0.41 6.40
C ILE A 8 -2.12 -1.87 6.30
N MET A 9 -2.61 -2.26 5.13
CA MET A 9 -2.78 -3.66 4.76
C MET A 9 -1.56 -4.13 4.00
N VAL A 10 -1.04 -5.32 4.30
CA VAL A 10 0.07 -5.93 3.57
C VAL A 10 -0.36 -7.28 3.02
N TYR A 11 -0.23 -7.44 1.71
CA TYR A 11 -0.43 -8.71 1.02
C TYR A 11 0.93 -9.28 0.61
N THR A 12 1.33 -10.39 1.23
CA THR A 12 2.60 -11.06 0.95
C THR A 12 2.60 -12.49 1.49
N SER A 13 3.27 -13.40 0.79
CA SER A 13 3.64 -14.72 1.32
C SER A 13 5.07 -14.77 1.87
N ASP A 14 5.85 -13.68 1.74
CA ASP A 14 7.21 -13.59 2.24
C ASP A 14 7.21 -13.11 3.71
N MET A 15 7.40 -14.06 4.62
CA MET A 15 7.46 -13.79 6.07
C MET A 15 8.60 -12.84 6.47
N LYS A 16 9.73 -12.86 5.76
CA LYS A 16 10.84 -11.94 6.06
C LYS A 16 10.49 -10.52 5.65
N PHE A 17 9.79 -10.36 4.52
CA PHE A 17 9.26 -9.07 4.11
C PHE A 17 8.21 -8.56 5.09
N ALA A 18 7.25 -9.41 5.49
CA ALA A 18 6.23 -9.07 6.49
C ALA A 18 6.83 -8.60 7.82
N GLU A 19 7.83 -9.31 8.34
CA GLU A 19 8.55 -8.92 9.56
C GLU A 19 9.27 -7.58 9.41
N ARG A 20 9.91 -7.36 8.27
CA ARG A 20 10.66 -6.13 7.98
C ARG A 20 9.73 -4.92 7.93
N ILE A 21 8.62 -5.03 7.22
CA ILE A 21 7.59 -3.98 7.14
C ILE A 21 6.98 -3.72 8.52
N SER A 22 6.69 -4.78 9.28
CA SER A 22 6.21 -4.65 10.66
C SER A 22 7.19 -3.91 11.57
N LYS A 23 8.51 -4.07 11.38
CA LYS A 23 9.55 -3.32 12.11
C LYS A 23 9.58 -1.85 11.71
N ILE A 24 9.54 -1.56 10.40
CA ILE A 24 9.55 -0.20 9.84
C ILE A 24 8.38 0.65 10.37
N PHE A 25 7.18 0.05 10.48
CA PHE A 25 5.97 0.74 10.90
C PHE A 25 5.55 0.43 12.35
N ARG A 26 6.51 0.03 13.20
CA ARG A 26 6.25 -0.18 14.63
C ARG A 26 6.22 1.17 15.36
N GLY A 27 5.04 1.71 15.66
CA GLY A 27 4.91 2.92 16.48
C GLY A 27 3.50 3.52 16.49
N ASP A 28 3.32 4.56 17.31
CA ASP A 28 2.01 5.16 17.65
C ASP A 28 1.27 5.87 16.49
N GLY A 29 1.76 5.74 15.26
CA GLY A 29 1.17 6.33 14.05
C GLY A 29 0.68 5.32 13.00
N TYR A 30 0.93 4.01 13.21
CA TYR A 30 0.60 2.99 12.21
C TYR A 30 -0.05 1.76 12.84
N MET A 31 -1.03 1.18 12.13
CA MET A 31 -1.59 -0.13 12.44
C MET A 31 -1.45 -1.00 11.20
N LEU A 32 -0.82 -2.16 11.35
CA LEU A 32 -0.48 -3.03 10.23
C LEU A 32 -1.18 -4.38 10.36
N LYS A 33 -1.75 -4.87 9.25
CA LYS A 33 -2.34 -6.22 9.16
C LYS A 33 -1.80 -6.92 7.91
N VAL A 34 -1.26 -8.11 8.10
CA VAL A 34 -0.64 -8.92 7.04
C VAL A 34 -1.59 -10.04 6.62
N PHE A 35 -1.68 -10.27 5.31
CA PHE A 35 -2.48 -11.30 4.67
C PHE A 35 -1.62 -12.10 3.69
N GLU A 36 -1.77 -13.41 3.70
CA GLU A 36 -1.10 -14.31 2.75
C GLU A 36 -1.98 -14.61 1.52
N LEU A 37 -3.30 -14.46 1.65
CA LEU A 37 -4.26 -14.78 0.61
C LEU A 37 -4.96 -13.52 0.10
N PHE A 38 -5.01 -13.36 -1.22
CA PHE A 38 -5.70 -12.25 -1.85
C PHE A 38 -7.22 -12.24 -1.56
N SER A 39 -7.84 -13.40 -1.36
CA SER A 39 -9.25 -13.48 -0.96
C SER A 39 -9.53 -12.80 0.37
N GLU A 40 -8.61 -12.93 1.34
CA GLU A 40 -8.74 -12.31 2.67
C GLU A 40 -8.58 -10.78 2.60
N VAL A 41 -7.73 -10.30 1.69
CA VAL A 41 -7.57 -8.86 1.39
C VAL A 41 -8.89 -8.28 0.92
N VAL A 42 -9.53 -8.92 -0.07
CA VAL A 42 -10.81 -8.47 -0.62
C VAL A 42 -11.92 -8.51 0.43
N GLU A 43 -12.04 -9.62 1.18
CA GLU A 43 -13.05 -9.75 2.24
C GLU A 43 -12.87 -8.73 3.37
N THR A 44 -11.62 -8.39 3.70
CA THR A 44 -11.32 -7.40 4.74
C THR A 44 -11.67 -5.99 4.26
N LEU A 45 -11.31 -5.62 3.03
CA LEU A 45 -11.59 -4.29 2.47
C LEU A 45 -13.09 -4.02 2.30
N GLN A 46 -13.92 -5.05 2.22
CA GLN A 46 -15.38 -4.91 2.24
C GLN A 46 -15.95 -4.52 3.62
N ARG A 47 -15.18 -4.72 4.70
CA ARG A 47 -15.66 -4.56 6.09
C ARG A 47 -14.92 -3.47 6.86
N GLU A 48 -13.66 -3.24 6.51
CA GLU A 48 -12.74 -2.36 7.21
C GLU A 48 -12.11 -1.38 6.22
N LEU A 49 -11.97 -0.11 6.62
CA LEU A 49 -11.24 0.90 5.85
C LEU A 49 -9.75 0.82 6.17
N TYR A 50 -8.94 0.85 5.12
CA TYR A 50 -7.48 0.94 5.16
C TYR A 50 -7.01 2.15 4.35
N ASP A 51 -5.91 2.75 4.78
CA ASP A 51 -5.35 3.93 4.13
C ASP A 51 -4.45 3.55 2.94
N VAL A 52 -3.79 2.39 3.02
CA VAL A 52 -2.86 1.90 2.00
C VAL A 52 -2.86 0.38 1.96
N LEU A 53 -2.76 -0.18 0.75
CA LEU A 53 -2.44 -1.58 0.51
C LEU A 53 -0.99 -1.71 0.00
N ILE A 54 -0.16 -2.48 0.69
CA ILE A 54 1.16 -2.90 0.21
C ILE A 54 1.03 -4.29 -0.40
N VAL A 55 1.45 -4.47 -1.64
CA VAL A 55 1.52 -5.76 -2.34
C VAL A 55 2.98 -6.09 -2.61
N GLU A 56 3.45 -7.23 -2.12
CA GLU A 56 4.78 -7.72 -2.44
C GLU A 56 4.75 -8.67 -3.65
N THR A 57 5.74 -8.53 -4.53
CA THR A 57 5.87 -9.34 -5.74
C THR A 57 7.30 -9.54 -6.19
N GLU A 58 7.57 -10.71 -6.76
CA GLU A 58 8.81 -11.00 -7.51
C GLU A 58 8.67 -10.77 -9.03
N PHE A 59 7.44 -10.61 -9.55
CA PHE A 59 7.16 -10.53 -11.00
C PHE A 59 6.31 -9.31 -11.34
N MET A 60 6.90 -8.32 -12.03
CA MET A 60 6.25 -7.03 -12.31
C MET A 60 5.41 -7.04 -13.59
N SER A 61 5.82 -7.81 -14.62
CA SER A 61 5.15 -7.82 -15.92
C SER A 61 3.75 -8.45 -15.88
N GLU A 62 3.54 -9.44 -15.02
CA GLU A 62 2.24 -10.11 -14.86
C GLU A 62 1.36 -9.40 -13.81
N MET A 63 2.00 -8.68 -12.88
CA MET A 63 1.32 -8.01 -11.76
C MET A 63 0.65 -6.70 -12.18
N SER A 64 1.15 -5.97 -13.19
CA SER A 64 0.54 -4.71 -13.66
C SER A 64 -0.92 -4.89 -14.08
N ASP A 65 -1.22 -5.92 -14.87
CA ASP A 65 -2.58 -6.16 -15.37
C ASP A 65 -3.48 -6.77 -14.29
N LEU A 66 -2.94 -7.63 -13.42
CA LEU A 66 -3.65 -8.14 -12.25
C LEU A 66 -4.00 -7.02 -11.28
N LEU A 67 -3.10 -6.07 -11.05
CA LEU A 67 -3.36 -4.90 -10.22
C LEU A 67 -4.41 -3.99 -10.82
N LYS A 68 -4.42 -3.78 -12.15
CA LYS A 68 -5.50 -3.04 -12.83
C LYS A 68 -6.86 -3.73 -12.72
N ILE A 69 -6.89 -5.07 -12.74
CA ILE A 69 -8.13 -5.83 -12.51
C ILE A 69 -8.57 -5.67 -11.05
N ALA A 70 -7.64 -5.82 -10.11
CA ALA A 70 -7.88 -5.64 -8.69
C ALA A 70 -8.32 -4.21 -8.35
N ASP A 71 -7.82 -3.21 -9.07
CA ASP A 71 -8.16 -1.80 -8.89
C ASP A 71 -9.67 -1.52 -9.04
N ASN A 72 -10.35 -2.29 -9.91
CA ASN A 72 -11.81 -2.22 -10.04
C ASN A 72 -12.55 -2.75 -8.80
N ILE A 73 -11.88 -3.57 -7.99
CA ILE A 73 -12.42 -4.23 -6.80
C ILE A 73 -12.03 -3.45 -5.52
N LEU A 74 -10.85 -2.82 -5.51
CA LEU A 74 -10.22 -2.23 -4.33
C LEU A 74 -10.62 -0.77 -4.05
N LEU A 75 -11.54 -0.20 -4.84
CA LEU A 75 -12.27 1.05 -4.57
C LEU A 75 -11.39 2.26 -4.16
N GLY A 76 -10.30 2.52 -4.89
CA GLY A 76 -9.54 3.77 -4.72
C GLY A 76 -8.55 3.79 -3.55
N ILE A 77 -8.30 2.66 -2.88
CA ILE A 77 -7.19 2.58 -1.93
C ILE A 77 -5.85 2.73 -2.67
N PRO A 78 -4.92 3.59 -2.20
CA PRO A 78 -3.58 3.67 -2.73
C PRO A 78 -2.86 2.32 -2.62
N ILE A 79 -2.24 1.86 -3.71
CA ILE A 79 -1.52 0.59 -3.74
C ILE A 79 -0.02 0.86 -3.87
N ILE A 80 0.76 0.33 -2.93
CA ILE A 80 2.22 0.30 -3.01
C ILE A 80 2.64 -1.10 -3.44
N VAL A 81 3.43 -1.18 -4.51
CA VAL A 81 3.95 -2.44 -5.03
C VAL A 81 5.42 -2.56 -4.66
N ALA A 82 5.75 -3.53 -3.82
CA ALA A 82 7.09 -3.83 -3.36
C ALA A 82 7.70 -4.93 -4.23
N SER A 83 8.80 -4.65 -4.93
CA SER A 83 9.48 -5.65 -5.77
C SER A 83 11.00 -5.59 -5.68
N GLY A 84 11.69 -6.57 -6.27
CA GLY A 84 13.15 -6.57 -6.36
C GLY A 84 13.75 -5.53 -7.33
N GLU A 85 12.91 -4.83 -8.12
CA GLU A 85 13.39 -3.86 -9.10
C GLU A 85 13.98 -2.59 -8.44
N ASN A 86 14.94 -1.97 -9.12
CA ASN A 86 15.55 -0.74 -8.66
C ASN A 86 14.73 0.49 -9.10
N GLY A 87 14.61 1.46 -8.19
CA GLY A 87 14.01 2.76 -8.47
C GLY A 87 12.54 2.87 -8.06
N PHE A 88 12.17 4.05 -7.59
CA PHE A 88 10.78 4.43 -7.33
C PHE A 88 10.11 4.86 -8.62
N ARG A 89 8.87 4.41 -8.86
CA ARG A 89 8.04 4.91 -9.96
C ARG A 89 6.56 4.91 -9.58
N VAL A 90 5.78 5.75 -10.25
CA VAL A 90 4.33 5.83 -10.07
C VAL A 90 3.66 5.54 -11.40
N GLU A 91 2.68 4.66 -11.39
CA GLU A 91 1.84 4.36 -12.56
C GLU A 91 0.36 4.60 -12.22
N ASN A 92 -0.44 4.96 -13.22
CA ASN A 92 -1.88 5.11 -13.05
C ASN A 92 -2.58 3.77 -13.33
N GLY A 93 -3.42 3.36 -12.40
CA GLY A 93 -4.43 2.30 -12.59
C GLY A 93 -5.70 2.85 -13.25
N ASN A 94 -6.79 2.09 -13.13
CA ASN A 94 -8.11 2.49 -13.59
C ASN A 94 -8.78 3.49 -12.63
N TYR A 95 -8.59 3.30 -11.32
CA TYR A 95 -9.21 4.05 -10.23
C TYR A 95 -8.20 4.47 -9.14
N SER A 96 -7.03 3.82 -9.04
CA SER A 96 -5.97 4.15 -8.08
C SER A 96 -4.64 4.48 -8.77
N LYS A 97 -3.71 5.06 -7.99
CA LYS A 97 -2.29 5.14 -8.34
C LYS A 97 -1.53 3.96 -7.74
N PHE A 98 -0.56 3.44 -8.49
CA PHE A 98 0.35 2.39 -8.06
C PHE A 98 1.73 2.98 -7.81
N TYR A 99 2.22 2.83 -6.59
CA TYR A 99 3.52 3.33 -6.15
C TYR A 99 4.50 2.16 -6.06
N PHE A 100 5.44 2.08 -6.98
CA PHE A 100 6.42 1.00 -7.00
C PHE A 100 7.65 1.40 -6.21
N ILE A 101 8.08 0.51 -5.30
CA ILE A 101 9.26 0.69 -4.46
C ILE A 101 10.08 -0.60 -4.44
N ASN A 102 11.40 -0.46 -4.33
CA ASN A 102 12.26 -1.60 -4.07
C ASN A 102 11.95 -2.18 -2.67
N LYS A 103 11.70 -3.48 -2.58
CA LYS A 103 11.34 -4.13 -1.31
C LYS A 103 12.44 -4.11 -0.26
N PHE A 104 13.67 -3.79 -0.65
CA PHE A 104 14.84 -3.60 0.22
C PHE A 104 15.15 -2.12 0.52
N ALA A 105 14.35 -1.16 0.01
CA ALA A 105 14.52 0.28 0.26
C ALA A 105 14.53 0.62 1.75
N SER A 106 15.26 1.66 2.15
CA SER A 106 15.42 2.09 3.54
C SER A 106 14.08 2.43 4.24
N GLU A 107 14.10 2.46 5.58
CA GLU A 107 12.94 2.84 6.39
C GLU A 107 12.41 4.25 6.02
N GLU A 108 13.32 5.19 5.73
CA GLU A 108 12.97 6.55 5.31
C GLU A 108 12.23 6.54 3.96
N GLU A 109 12.74 5.79 2.97
CA GLU A 109 12.08 5.64 1.67
C GLU A 109 10.68 5.04 1.80
N TRP A 110 10.51 4.02 2.65
CA TRP A 110 9.20 3.42 2.94
C TRP A 110 8.22 4.42 3.54
N LYS A 111 8.66 5.21 4.53
CA LYS A 111 7.82 6.23 5.16
C LYS A 111 7.46 7.35 4.18
N ASN A 112 8.39 7.76 3.33
CA ASN A 112 8.16 8.77 2.30
C ASN A 112 7.13 8.29 1.26
N VAL A 113 7.21 7.05 0.79
CA VAL A 113 6.24 6.50 -0.17
C VAL A 113 4.84 6.37 0.44
N ILE A 114 4.73 5.92 1.70
CA ILE A 114 3.44 5.88 2.42
C ILE A 114 2.85 7.29 2.54
N TRP A 115 3.65 8.26 2.96
CA TRP A 115 3.20 9.65 3.09
C TRP A 115 2.75 10.24 1.75
N LEU A 116 3.50 9.97 0.67
CA LEU A 116 3.13 10.40 -0.68
C LEU A 116 1.81 9.76 -1.14
N ALA A 117 1.69 8.44 -0.98
CA ALA A 117 0.49 7.69 -1.38
C ALA A 117 -0.76 8.19 -0.64
N ILE A 118 -0.64 8.52 0.64
CA ILE A 118 -1.75 9.05 1.44
C ILE A 118 -2.04 10.50 1.06
N SER A 119 -1.04 11.39 1.05
CA SER A 119 -1.26 12.83 0.83
C SER A 119 -1.82 13.16 -0.55
N GLU A 120 -1.47 12.40 -1.59
CA GLU A 120 -2.02 12.61 -2.93
C GLU A 120 -3.45 12.09 -3.11
N ASN A 121 -3.88 11.11 -2.33
CA ASN A 121 -5.22 10.51 -2.41
C ASN A 121 -6.19 11.10 -1.37
N TYR A 122 -5.66 11.61 -0.27
CA TYR A 122 -6.35 12.53 0.63
C TYR A 122 -6.15 13.98 0.15
N VAL A 123 -6.68 14.31 -1.03
CA VAL A 123 -7.04 15.70 -1.28
C VAL A 123 -8.17 16.01 -0.31
N ILE A 124 -7.82 16.49 0.89
CA ILE A 124 -8.73 17.30 1.67
C ILE A 124 -9.16 18.39 0.71
N THR A 125 -10.45 18.42 0.38
CA THR A 125 -11.14 19.58 -0.18
C THR A 125 -11.00 20.75 0.80
N ASN A 126 -9.79 21.30 0.93
CA ASN A 126 -9.54 22.57 1.56
C ASN A 126 -9.77 23.62 0.47
N GLY A 127 -11.02 24.04 0.32
CA GLY A 127 -11.36 25.12 -0.60
C GLY A 127 -12.77 25.10 -1.16
N GLY A 128 -13.78 24.81 -0.33
CA GLY A 128 -15.12 25.36 -0.58
C GLY A 128 -15.23 26.69 0.15
N ASN A 129 -14.94 27.79 -0.56
CA ASN A 129 -15.43 29.12 -0.19
C ASN A 129 -16.95 29.16 -0.36
#